data_AF-A0A3B0W100-F1
#
_entry.id   AF-A0A3B0W100-F1
#
_cell.length_a   1.000
_cell.length_b   1.000
_cell.length_c   1.000
_cell.angle_alpha   90.00
_cell.angle_beta   90.00
_cell.angle_gamma   90.00
#
_symmetry.space_group_name_H-M   'P 1'
#
loop_
_entity.id
_entity.type
_entity.pdbx_description
1 polymer ?
#
loop_
_entity_poly.entity_id
_entity_poly.type
_entity_poly.pdbx_seq_one_letter_code
_entity_poly.pdbx_strand_id
1 'polypeptide(L)'
;QFPTASISTLIPQNLDLSVNQNVVLPFVLDLHGTKKSFAAEVVIQMVNNQLVVVNFEPILVNAKDFAMDGAINQLTKIAGLQSINYAVLVDFKLMFEK
;
A
#
# COMPACT_ATOMS: atom_id res chain seq x y z
N GLN A 1 0.44 -18.56 -9.85
CA GLN A 1 1.45 -18.18 -8.84
C GLN A 1 1.64 -16.67 -8.95
N PHE A 2 1.66 -15.96 -7.81
CA PHE A 2 1.85 -14.51 -7.75
C PHE A 2 2.97 -14.21 -6.74
N PRO A 3 4.24 -14.38 -7.11
CA PRO A 3 5.37 -14.30 -6.18
C PRO A 3 5.66 -12.86 -5.73
N THR A 4 5.12 -11.88 -6.43
CA THR A 4 5.28 -10.45 -6.14
C THR A 4 3.93 -9.76 -6.11
N ALA A 5 3.85 -8.73 -5.27
CA ALA A 5 2.86 -7.67 -5.37
C ALA A 5 3.58 -6.40 -5.81
N SER A 6 2.90 -5.52 -6.54
CA SER A 6 3.50 -4.27 -7.00
C SER A 6 2.59 -3.08 -6.77
N ILE A 7 3.21 -1.96 -6.42
CA ILE A 7 2.56 -0.66 -6.30
C ILE A 7 3.16 0.23 -7.40
N SER A 8 2.32 0.96 -8.11
CA SER A 8 2.75 1.87 -9.17
C SER A 8 1.99 3.18 -9.10
N THR A 9 2.71 4.30 -9.23
CA THR A 9 2.16 5.64 -9.22
C THR A 9 2.95 6.54 -10.17
N LEU A 10 2.41 7.71 -10.48
CA LEU A 10 3.12 8.76 -11.19
C LEU A 10 3.50 9.85 -10.20
N ILE A 11 4.78 10.18 -10.13
CA ILE A 11 5.28 11.24 -9.26
C ILE A 11 5.03 12.60 -9.93
N PRO A 12 4.42 13.58 -9.23
CA PRO A 12 4.26 14.93 -9.74
C PRO A 12 5.62 15.59 -10.04
N GLN A 13 5.74 16.29 -11.16
CA GLN A 13 7.01 16.91 -11.58
C GLN A 13 7.41 18.14 -10.74
N ASN A 14 6.48 18.70 -9.97
CA ASN A 14 6.62 19.94 -9.23
C ASN A 14 6.80 19.74 -7.71
N LEU A 15 7.31 18.58 -7.30
CA LEU A 15 7.54 18.27 -5.90
C LEU A 15 8.73 19.10 -5.35
N ASP A 16 8.47 20.01 -4.42
CA ASP A 16 9.52 20.79 -3.78
C ASP A 16 10.05 20.03 -2.55
N LEU A 17 11.19 19.37 -2.77
CA LEU A 17 11.88 18.52 -1.80
C LEU A 17 12.63 19.30 -0.71
N SER A 18 12.63 20.64 -0.75
CA SER A 18 13.24 21.46 0.29
C SER A 18 12.36 21.59 1.55
N VAL A 19 11.08 21.23 1.44
CA VAL A 19 10.11 21.26 2.54
C VAL A 19 9.39 19.91 2.66
N ASN A 20 8.83 19.64 3.83
CA ASN A 20 7.94 18.49 3.99
C ASN A 20 6.65 18.75 3.22
N GLN A 21 6.24 17.79 2.38
CA GLN A 21 5.04 17.92 1.56
C GLN A 21 4.05 16.82 1.84
N ASN A 22 2.78 17.20 2.03
CA ASN A 22 1.65 16.28 2.04
C ASN A 22 1.08 16.22 0.63
N VAL A 23 1.05 15.03 0.03
CA VAL A 23 0.61 14.83 -1.34
C VAL A 23 -0.36 13.66 -1.39
N VAL A 24 -1.51 13.84 -2.05
CA VAL A 24 -2.39 12.73 -2.38
C VAL A 24 -1.91 12.10 -3.68
N LEU A 25 -1.41 10.86 -3.60
CA LEU A 25 -0.93 10.10 -4.74
C LEU A 25 -1.94 9.02 -5.15
N PRO A 26 -2.51 9.09 -6.36
CA PRO A 26 -3.21 7.95 -6.92
C PRO A 26 -2.19 6.85 -7.24
N PHE A 27 -2.51 5.60 -6.91
CA PHE A 27 -1.65 4.46 -7.22
C PHE A 27 -2.46 3.23 -7.59
N VAL A 28 -1.81 2.30 -8.26
CA VAL A 28 -2.35 0.98 -8.58
C VAL A 28 -1.64 -0.05 -7.73
N LEU A 29 -2.40 -0.85 -7.00
CA LEU A 29 -1.93 -2.08 -6.34
C LEU A 29 -2.27 -3.26 -7.25
N ASP A 30 -1.25 -3.97 -7.72
CA ASP A 30 -1.36 -5.29 -8.31
C ASP A 30 -1.01 -6.33 -7.23
N LEU A 31 -2.04 -7.05 -6.79
CA LEU A 31 -1.91 -8.07 -5.75
C LEU A 31 -2.71 -9.29 -6.19
N HIS A 32 -2.08 -10.46 -6.13
CA HIS A 32 -2.73 -11.73 -6.50
C HIS A 32 -3.35 -11.71 -7.92
N GLY A 33 -2.69 -10.99 -8.85
CA GLY A 33 -3.12 -10.87 -10.25
C GLY A 33 -4.31 -9.94 -10.48
N THR A 34 -4.79 -9.26 -9.44
CA THR A 34 -5.86 -8.28 -9.55
C THR A 34 -5.31 -6.89 -9.31
N LYS A 35 -5.63 -5.97 -10.23
CA LYS A 35 -5.24 -4.57 -10.15
C LYS A 35 -6.38 -3.72 -9.62
N LYS A 36 -6.11 -2.89 -8.63
CA LYS A 36 -7.06 -1.93 -8.05
C LYS A 36 -6.40 -0.58 -7.88
N SER A 37 -7.17 0.48 -8.12
CA SER A 37 -6.72 1.87 -7.93
C SER A 37 -7.09 2.34 -6.53
N PHE A 38 -6.16 3.06 -5.91
CA PHE A 38 -6.29 3.68 -4.60
C PHE A 38 -5.76 5.11 -4.67
N ALA A 39 -5.98 5.87 -3.61
CA ALA A 39 -5.27 7.10 -3.34
C ALA A 39 -4.71 7.03 -1.92
N ALA A 40 -3.47 7.46 -1.74
CA ALA A 40 -2.86 7.61 -0.42
C ALA A 40 -2.44 9.06 -0.22
N GLU A 41 -2.80 9.64 0.91
CA GLU A 41 -2.10 10.82 1.39
C GLU A 41 -0.74 10.38 1.94
N VAL A 42 0.33 10.99 1.42
CA VAL A 42 1.70 10.68 1.83
C VAL A 42 2.42 11.95 2.27
N VAL A 43 3.28 11.80 3.26
CA VAL A 43 4.26 12.80 3.66
C VAL A 43 5.57 12.46 2.97
N ILE A 44 6.10 13.42 2.22
CA ILE A 44 7.38 13.32 1.52
C ILE A 44 8.36 14.32 2.13
N GLN A 45 9.55 13.85 2.50
CA GLN A 45 10.58 14.66 3.13
C GLN A 45 11.99 14.19 2.75
N MET A 46 12.95 15.12 2.76
CA MET A 46 14.37 14.82 2.61
C MET A 46 15.02 14.69 4.00
N VAL A 47 15.62 13.54 4.30
CA VAL A 47 16.34 13.28 5.56
C VAL A 47 17.72 12.72 5.21
N ASN A 48 18.80 13.39 5.62
CA ASN A 48 20.18 12.96 5.35
C ASN A 48 20.43 12.57 3.88
N ASN A 49 19.94 13.38 2.93
CA ASN A 49 20.02 13.14 1.48
C ASN A 49 19.23 11.92 0.96
N GLN A 50 18.37 11.30 1.78
CA GLN A 50 17.44 10.26 1.36
C GLN A 50 16.02 10.83 1.27
N LEU A 51 15.27 10.41 0.25
CA LEU A 51 13.86 10.74 0.12
C LEU A 51 13.05 9.75 0.94
N VAL A 52 12.35 10.23 1.96
CA VAL A 52 11.49 9.42 2.83
C VAL A 52 10.03 9.70 2.48
N VAL A 53 9.28 8.63 2.20
CA VAL A 53 7.84 8.69 1.88
C VAL A 53 7.09 7.82 2.87
N VAL A 54 6.13 8.41 3.58
CA VAL A 54 5.32 7.73 4.61
C VAL A 54 3.85 8.00 4.31
N ASN A 55 2.97 7.00 4.44
CA ASN A 55 1.53 7.25 4.39
C ASN A 55 1.07 8.03 5.62
N PHE A 56 0.24 9.05 5.43
CA PHE A 56 -0.29 9.86 6.52
C PHE A 56 -1.34 9.10 7.34
N GLU A 57 -2.20 8.34 6.65
CA GLU A 57 -3.16 7.41 7.26
C GLU A 57 -2.99 6.00 6.69
N PRO A 58 -3.27 4.94 7.48
CA PRO A 58 -3.22 3.57 6.99
C PRO A 58 -4.18 3.35 5.80
N ILE A 59 -3.71 2.64 4.79
CA ILE A 59 -4.51 2.34 3.60
C ILE A 59 -5.34 1.10 3.87
N LEU A 60 -6.67 1.23 3.79
CA LEU A 60 -7.56 0.10 3.94
C LEU A 60 -7.63 -0.73 2.64
N VAL A 61 -7.18 -1.97 2.73
CA VAL A 61 -7.20 -2.97 1.65
C VAL A 61 -8.18 -4.08 2.02
N ASN A 62 -9.16 -4.34 1.17
CA ASN A 62 -10.06 -5.47 1.36
C ASN A 62 -9.58 -6.68 0.55
N ALA A 63 -9.25 -7.78 1.23
CA ALA A 63 -8.73 -8.98 0.59
C ALA A 63 -9.70 -9.61 -0.44
N LYS A 64 -11.01 -9.35 -0.32
CA LYS A 64 -12.01 -9.80 -1.30
C LYS A 64 -11.81 -9.15 -2.66
N ASP A 65 -11.31 -7.91 -2.69
CA ASP A 65 -11.07 -7.18 -3.94
C ASP A 65 -9.96 -7.79 -4.79
N PHE A 66 -9.16 -8.71 -4.21
CA PHE A 66 -8.02 -9.38 -4.84
C PHE A 66 -8.20 -10.90 -4.94
N ALA A 67 -9.43 -11.40 -4.80
CA ALA A 67 -9.77 -12.83 -4.88
C ALA A 67 -8.99 -13.70 -3.86
N MET A 68 -8.73 -13.16 -2.67
CA MET A 68 -8.03 -13.87 -1.58
C MET A 68 -8.99 -14.43 -0.52
N ASP A 69 -10.30 -14.24 -0.68
CA ASP A 69 -11.33 -14.66 0.27
C ASP A 69 -11.36 -16.18 0.47
N GLY A 70 -11.22 -16.96 -0.61
CA GLY A 70 -11.14 -18.41 -0.55
C GLY A 70 -9.95 -18.90 0.29
N ALA A 71 -8.77 -18.30 0.11
CA ALA A 71 -7.57 -18.65 0.87
C ALA A 71 -7.71 -18.26 2.35
N ILE A 72 -8.24 -17.06 2.64
CA ILE A 72 -8.48 -16.61 4.03
C ILE A 72 -9.51 -17.51 4.72
N ASN A 73 -10.54 -17.98 4.02
CA ASN A 73 -11.50 -18.94 4.57
C ASN A 73 -10.84 -20.28 4.90
N GLN A 74 -9.89 -20.74 4.08
CA GLN A 74 -9.12 -21.95 4.37
C GLN A 74 -8.21 -21.75 5.59
N LEU A 75 -7.53 -20.61 5.71
CA LEU A 75 -6.74 -20.26 6.89
C LEU A 75 -7.61 -20.23 8.15
N THR A 76 -8.80 -19.61 8.07
CA THR A 76 -9.78 -19.54 9.17
C THR A 76 -10.16 -20.94 9.66
N LYS A 77 -10.48 -21.86 8.74
CA LYS A 77 -10.85 -23.25 9.06
C LYS A 77 -9.70 -24.02 9.71
N ILE A 78 -8.49 -23.94 9.13
CA ILE A 78 -7.32 -24.66 9.65
C ILE A 78 -6.92 -24.13 11.03
N ALA A 79 -7.09 -22.82 11.28
CA ALA A 79 -6.84 -22.20 12.57
C ALA A 79 -7.97 -22.39 13.60
N GLY A 80 -9.11 -23.00 13.22
CA GLY A 80 -10.26 -23.19 14.12
C GLY A 80 -10.92 -21.88 14.56
N LEU A 81 -10.78 -20.81 13.78
CA LEU A 81 -11.33 -19.49 14.10
C LEU A 81 -12.78 -19.37 13.61
N GLN A 82 -13.57 -18.52 14.28
CA GLN A 82 -14.93 -18.19 13.80
C GLN A 82 -14.89 -17.35 12.52
N SER A 83 -13.93 -16.41 12.45
CA SER A 83 -13.73 -15.54 11.29
C SER A 83 -12.36 -14.87 11.32
N ILE A 84 -11.84 -14.49 10.15
CA ILE A 84 -10.74 -13.54 9.97
C ILE A 84 -11.30 -12.33 9.20
N ASN A 85 -10.98 -11.11 9.64
CA ASN A 85 -11.42 -9.90 8.94
C ASN A 85 -10.68 -9.77 7.60
N TYR A 86 -11.41 -9.45 6.52
CA TYR A 86 -10.84 -9.21 5.20
C TYR A 86 -10.29 -7.79 5.02
N ALA A 87 -10.70 -6.86 5.90
CA ALA A 87 -10.21 -5.49 5.93
C ALA A 87 -8.84 -5.45 6.63
N VAL A 88 -7.81 -5.07 5.88
CA VAL A 88 -6.42 -4.98 6.34
C VAL A 88 -5.95 -3.54 6.21
N LEU A 89 -5.42 -2.97 7.29
CA LEU A 89 -4.75 -1.68 7.26
C LEU A 89 -3.29 -1.89 6.86
N VAL A 90 -2.83 -1.12 5.88
CA VAL A 90 -1.46 -1.20 5.35
C VAL A 90 -0.77 0.14 5.59
N ASP A 91 0.37 0.07 6.28
CA ASP A 91 1.28 1.19 6.49
C ASP A 91 2.59 0.94 5.75
N PHE A 92 3.23 2.02 5.32
CA PHE A 92 4.56 1.98 4.73
C PHE A 92 5.42 3.17 5.14
N LYS A 93 6.71 2.90 5.21
CA LYS A 93 7.78 3.91 5.20
C LYS A 93 8.78 3.48 4.15
N LEU A 94 8.88 4.25 3.08
CA LEU A 94 9.79 3.99 1.97
C LEU A 94 10.95 4.99 2.05
N MET A 95 12.15 4.50 1.80
CA MET A 95 13.36 5.32 1.70
C MET A 95 13.94 5.09 0.32
N PHE A 96 14.11 6.16 -0.43
CA PHE A 96 14.69 6.13 -1.77
C PHE A 96 16.05 6.81 -1.74
N GLU A 97 17.03 6.09 -2.25
CA GLU A 97 18.38 6.60 -2.53
C GLU A 97 18.46 6.99 -4.01
N LYS A 98 19.39 7.88 -4.32
CA LYS A 98 19.64 8.31 -5.70
C LYS A 98 20.44 7.26 -6.48
#